data_AF-A0A2V7WAL5-F1
#
_entry.id   AF-A0A2V7WAL5-F1
#
_cell.length_a   1.000
_cell.length_b   1.000
_cell.length_c   1.000
_cell.angle_alpha   90.00
_cell.angle_beta   90.00
_cell.angle_gamma   90.00
#
_symmetry.space_group_name_H-M   'P 1'
#
loop_
_entity.id
_entity.type
_entity.pdbx_description
1 polymer ?
#
loop_
_entity_poly.entity_id
_entity_poly.type
_entity_poly.pdbx_seq_one_letter_code
_entity_poly.pdbx_strand_id
1 'polypeptide(L)' 'MERKLEEIASEALQMSIESRAALAKRLLDSLDDLNPDEYEQLWVEEAARRYQQLKAGTATSTPSEQVFARLDARSRG' A
#
# COMPACT_ATOMS: atom_id res chain seq x y z
N MET A 1 17.18 5.17 25.19
CA MET A 1 16.56 4.03 25.89
C MET A 1 15.53 3.46 24.93
N GLU A 2 15.66 2.20 24.55
CA GLU A 2 14.72 1.54 23.64
C GLU A 2 13.49 1.14 24.45
N ARG A 3 12.34 1.76 24.18
CA ARG A 3 11.06 1.35 24.78
C ARG A 3 10.55 0.11 24.05
N LYS A 4 9.87 -0.81 24.74
CA LYS A 4 9.36 -2.02 24.10
C LYS A 4 8.23 -1.68 23.14
N LEU A 5 8.16 -2.41 22.02
CA LEU A 5 7.14 -2.21 20.99
C LEU A 5 5.72 -2.30 21.58
N GLU A 6 5.50 -3.28 22.45
CA GLU A 6 4.20 -3.56 23.07
C GLU A 6 3.75 -2.41 23.99
N GLU A 7 4.70 -1.74 24.65
CA GLU A 7 4.43 -0.58 25.51
C GLU A 7 3.97 0.61 24.66
N ILE A 8 4.70 0.90 23.57
CA ILE A 8 4.36 1.98 22.63
C ILE A 8 3.02 1.70 21.95
N ALA A 9 2.79 0.46 21.51
CA ALA A 9 1.55 0.07 20.86
C ALA A 9 0.35 0.21 21.81
N SER A 10 0.52 -0.18 23.08
CA SER A 10 -0.52 -0.03 24.11
C SER A 10 -0.86 1.43 24.34
N GLU A 11 0.14 2.31 24.47
CA GLU A 11 -0.07 3.77 24.59
C GLU A 11 -0.79 4.34 23.37
N ALA A 12 -0.36 3.97 22.16
CA ALA A 12 -0.96 4.44 20.91
C ALA A 12 -2.43 4.04 20.81
N LEU A 13 -2.80 2.82 21.21
CA LEU A 13 -4.19 2.35 21.16
C LEU A 13 -5.13 3.12 22.09
N GLN A 14 -4.62 3.71 23.18
CA GLN A 14 -5.40 4.58 24.08
C GLN A 14 -5.69 5.97 23.49
N MET A 15 -5.02 6.37 22.41
CA MET A 15 -5.24 7.67 21.77
C MET A 15 -6.60 7.73 21.04
N SER A 16 -7.07 8.94 20.75
CA SER A 16 -8.25 9.14 19.88
C SER A 16 -8.01 8.54 18.49
N ILE A 17 -9.09 8.23 17.76
CA ILE A 17 -8.96 7.64 16.42
C ILE A 17 -8.20 8.55 15.45
N GLU A 18 -8.40 9.86 15.53
CA GLU A 18 -7.71 10.87 14.72
C GLU A 18 -6.22 10.91 15.04
N SER A 19 -5.88 10.86 16.32
CA SER A 19 -4.50 10.91 16.79
C SER A 19 -3.75 9.61 16.43
N ARG A 20 -4.42 8.45 16.52
CA ARG A 20 -3.88 7.18 16.04
C ARG A 20 -3.64 7.19 14.53
N ALA A 21 -4.59 7.69 13.74
CA ALA A 21 -4.43 7.80 12.30
C ALA A 21 -3.26 8.72 11.91
N ALA A 22 -3.11 9.85 12.61
CA ALA A 22 -1.98 10.76 12.40
C ALA A 22 -0.63 10.10 12.75
N LEU A 23 -0.55 9.34 13.86
CA LEU A 23 0.65 8.60 14.23
C LEU A 23 0.97 7.49 13.21
N ALA A 24 -0.04 6.72 12.79
CA ALA A 24 0.13 5.68 11.78
C ALA A 24 0.68 6.25 10.47
N LYS A 25 0.16 7.39 10.01
CA LYS A 25 0.68 8.08 8.82
C LYS A 25 2.15 8.45 9.00
N ARG A 26 2.54 9.08 10.11
CA ARG A 26 3.94 9.48 10.36
C ARG A 26 4.89 8.28 10.38
N LEU A 27 4.44 7.17 10.98
CA LEU A 27 5.22 5.93 10.99
C LEU A 27 5.38 5.38 9.58
N LEU A 28 4.31 5.35 8.78
CA LEU A 28 4.41 4.95 7.37
C LEU A 28 5.34 5.87 6.58
N ASP A 29 5.19 7.19 6.69
CA ASP A 29 6.06 8.17 6.02
C ASP A 29 7.53 7.96 6.42
N SER A 30 7.82 7.54 7.67
CA SER A 30 9.19 7.27 8.12
C SER A 30 9.80 5.98 7.56
N LEU A 31 8.97 5.06 7.06
CA LEU A 31 9.41 3.86 6.34
C LEU A 31 9.67 4.17 4.86
N ASP A 32 9.11 5.26 4.34
CA ASP A 32 9.32 5.73 2.97
C ASP A 32 10.68 6.45 2.79
N ASP A 33 11.47 6.65 3.85
CA ASP A 33 12.87 7.12 3.78
C ASP A 33 13.87 6.02 3.30
N LEU A 34 13.37 4.84 2.94
CA LEU A 34 14.13 3.88 2.12
C LEU A 34 14.39 4.52 0.75
N ASN A 35 15.60 4.35 0.21
CA ASN A 35 16.08 5.09 -0.96
C ASN A 35 15.04 5.01 -2.09
N PRO A 36 14.51 6.14 -2.60
CA PRO A 36 13.56 6.16 -3.72
C PRO A 36 14.01 5.32 -4.92
N ASP A 37 15.32 5.19 -5.14
CA ASP A 37 15.91 4.34 -6.18
C ASP A 37 15.64 2.84 -5.94
N GLU A 38 15.68 2.38 -4.68
CA GLU A 38 15.37 0.99 -4.32
C GLU A 38 13.88 0.68 -4.52
N TYR A 39 12.99 1.64 -4.22
CA TYR A 39 11.57 1.52 -4.50
C TYR A 39 11.28 1.42 -5.99
N GLU A 40 11.85 2.33 -6.78
CA GLU A 40 11.68 2.33 -8.23
C GLU A 40 12.19 1.01 -8.84
N GLN A 41 13.33 0.51 -8.37
CA GLN A 41 13.86 -0.78 -8.80
C GLN A 41 12.90 -1.93 -8.49
N LEU A 42 12.38 -2.02 -7.27
CA LEU A 42 11.42 -3.05 -6.88
C LEU A 42 10.13 -2.98 -7.71
N TRP A 43 9.66 -1.78 -8.04
CA TRP A 43 8.48 -1.59 -8.90
C TRP A 43 8.74 -2.02 -10.34
N VAL A 44 9.91 -1.71 -10.90
CA VAL A 44 10.32 -2.15 -12.24
C VAL A 44 10.40 -3.68 -12.29
N GLU A 45 11.00 -4.31 -11.28
CA GLU A 45 11.09 -5.77 -11.16
C GLU A 45 9.70 -6.41 -11.10
N GLU A 46 8.80 -5.87 -10.27
CA GLU A 46 7.43 -6.37 -10.14
C GLU A 46 6.61 -6.17 -11.43
N ALA A 47 6.77 -5.03 -12.11
CA ALA A 47 6.11 -4.75 -13.39
C ALA A 47 6.57 -5.74 -14.47
N ALA A 48 7.88 -6.00 -14.57
CA ALA A 48 8.43 -6.99 -15.47
C ALA A 48 7.90 -8.40 -15.16
N ARG A 49 7.87 -8.79 -13.88
CA ARG A 49 7.33 -10.08 -13.44
C ARG A 49 5.86 -10.24 -13.83
N ARG A 50 5.02 -9.24 -13.58
CA ARG A 50 3.58 -9.27 -13.95
C ARG A 50 3.37 -9.35 -15.45
N TYR A 51 4.16 -8.63 -16.22
CA TYR A 51 4.10 -8.70 -17.68
C TYR A 51 4.40 -10.12 -18.18
N GLN A 52 5.43 -10.77 -17.63
CA GLN A 52 5.74 -12.16 -17.99
C GLN A 52 4.61 -13.12 -17.61
N GLN A 53 3.98 -12.94 -16.45
CA GLN A 53 2.85 -13.76 -16.04
C GLN A 53 1.63 -13.60 -16.96
N LEU A 54 1.37 -12.38 -17.45
CA LEU A 54 0.33 -12.14 -18.45
C LEU A 54 0.66 -12.82 -19.78
N LYS A 55 1.92 -12.73 -20.24
CA LYS A 55 2.38 -13.41 -21.45
C LYS A 55 2.32 -14.93 -21.34
N ALA A 56 2.65 -15.47 -20.17
CA ALA A 56 2.59 -16.90 -19.88
C ALA A 56 1.16 -17.43 -19.62
N GLY A 57 0.16 -16.54 -19.52
CA GLY A 57 -1.22 -16.91 -19.21
C GLY A 57 -1.46 -17.36 -17.76
N THR A 58 -0.46 -17.17 -16.87
CA THR A 58 -0.58 -17.50 -15.44
C THR A 58 -1.25 -16.39 -14.63
N ALA A 59 -1.42 -15.20 -15.23
CA ALA A 59 -2.19 -14.09 -14.67
C ALA A 59 -3.33 -13.71 -15.62
N THR A 60 -4.45 -13.25 -15.06
CA THR A 60 -5.62 -12.79 -15.83
C THR A 60 -5.73 -11.27 -15.80
N SER A 61 -6.07 -10.68 -16.94
CA SER A 61 -6.38 -9.25 -17.05
C SER A 61 -7.90 -9.03 -17.00
N THR A 62 -8.32 -7.91 -16.42
CA THR A 62 -9.71 -7.44 -16.56
C THR A 62 -9.81 -6.49 -17.75
N PRO A 63 -10.76 -6.68 -18.69
CA PRO A 63 -11.03 -5.74 -19.76
C PRO A 63 -11.31 -4.33 -19.24
N SER A 64 -10.81 -3.31 -19.94
CA SER A 64 -10.87 -1.92 -19.50
C SER A 64 -12.31 -1.43 -19.29
N GLU A 65 -13.23 -1.89 -20.14
CA GLU A 65 -14.66 -1.55 -20.12
C GLU A 65 -15.31 -2.01 -18.80
N GLN A 66 -14.91 -3.18 -18.30
CA GLN A 66 -15.41 -3.69 -17.03
C GLN A 66 -14.87 -2.89 -15.84
N VAL A 67 -13.63 -2.38 -15.94
CA VAL A 67 -13.05 -1.52 -14.91
C VAL A 67 -13.80 -0.19 -14.85
N PHE A 68 -14.02 0.46 -15.99
CA PHE A 68 -14.75 1.74 -16.04
C PHE A 68 -16.20 1.59 -15.59
N ALA A 69 -16.91 0.55 -16.03
CA ALA A 69 -18.28 0.30 -15.57
C ALA A 69 -18.39 0.14 -14.04
N ARG A 70 -17.39 -0.48 -13.39
CA ARG A 70 -17.34 -0.59 -11.92
C ARG A 70 -17.08 0.74 -11.23
N LEU A 71 -16.21 1.58 -11.80
CA LEU A 71 -15.94 2.92 -11.26
C LEU A 71 -17.18 3.82 -11.34
N ASP A 72 -17.86 3.81 -12.48
CA ASP A 72 -19.10 4.56 -12.69
C ASP A 72 -20.18 4.11 -11.71
N ALA A 73 -20.35 2.81 -11.49
CA ALA A 73 -21.31 2.27 -10.53
C ALA A 73 -21.00 2.69 -9.07
N ARG A 74 -19.72 2.77 -8.66
CA ARG A 74 -19.32 3.21 -7.31
C ARG A 74 -19.51 4.70 -7.08
N SER A 75 -19.37 5.52 -8.12
CA SER A 75 -19.55 6.98 -8.02
C SER A 75 -21.00 7.42 -7.84
N ARG A 76 -21.96 6.51 -8.03
CA ARG A 76 -23.41 6.77 -7.97
C ARG A 76 -24.09 6.24 -6.69
N GLY A 77 -23.31 5.75 -5.72
CA GLY A 77 -23.79 5.29 -4.40
C GLY A 77 -23.17 6.10 -3.28
#